data_AF-A0A542DRU7-F1
#
_entry.id   AF-A0A542DRU7-F1
#
_cell.length_a   1.000
_cell.length_b   1.000
_cell.length_c   1.000
_cell.angle_alpha   90.00
_cell.angle_beta   90.00
_cell.angle_gamma   90.00
#
_symmetry.space_group_name_H-M   'P 1'
#
loop_
_entity.id
_entity.type
_entity.pdbx_description
1 polymer ?
#
loop_
_entity_poly.entity_id
_entity_poly.type
_entity_poly.pdbx_seq_one_letter_code
_entity_poly.pdbx_strand_id
1 'polypeptide(L)' 'MPARNPLRWLVRWADWFELRGVYVPGEDKQSVDPWRDFGWLIVAWLAGLGMFILFFALAV' A
#
# COMPACT_ATOMS: atom_id res chain seq x y z
N MET A 1 6.80 20.59 18.17
CA MET A 1 6.01 19.35 18.33
C MET A 1 6.09 18.59 17.02
N PRO A 2 6.65 17.37 16.95
CA PRO A 2 6.69 16.64 15.69
C PRO A 2 5.25 16.31 15.30
N ALA A 3 4.76 16.96 14.24
CA ALA A 3 3.44 16.68 13.70
C ALA A 3 3.39 15.17 13.39
N ARG A 4 2.59 14.44 14.16
CA ARG A 4 2.30 13.03 13.92
C ARG A 4 1.45 12.99 12.66
N ASN A 5 2.09 13.10 11.50
CA ASN A 5 1.42 12.96 10.23
C ASN A 5 1.13 11.46 10.05
N PRO A 6 -0.13 11.00 10.23
CA PRO A 6 -0.45 9.58 10.22
C PRO A 6 -0.11 8.93 8.87
N LEU A 7 -0.10 9.73 7.79
CA LEU A 7 0.28 9.32 6.44
C LEU A 7 1.77 8.98 6.30
N ARG A 8 2.62 9.42 7.23
CA ARG A 8 4.07 9.16 7.18
C ARG A 8 4.41 7.67 7.35
N TRP A 9 3.53 6.91 7.99
CA TRP A 9 3.65 5.46 8.08
C TRP A 9 3.35 4.78 6.74
N LEU A 10 2.31 5.25 6.02
CA LEU A 10 1.99 4.75 4.68
C LEU A 10 3.10 5.04 3.68
N VAL A 11 3.71 6.22 3.74
CA VAL A 11 4.86 6.58 2.89
C VAL A 11 6.05 5.66 3.17
N ARG A 12 6.36 5.38 4.44
CA ARG A 12 7.44 4.43 4.78
C ARG A 12 7.16 3.01 4.32
N TRP A 13 5.90 2.60 4.27
CA TRP A 13 5.51 1.32 3.70
C TRP A 13 5.73 1.30 2.19
N ALA A 14 5.33 2.35 1.47
CA ALA A 14 5.60 2.49 0.04
C ALA A 14 7.10 2.48 -0.26
N ASP A 15 7.91 3.23 0.49
CA ASP A 15 9.37 3.25 0.35
C ASP A 15 9.99 1.85 0.61
N TRP A 16 9.45 1.10 1.57
CA TRP A 16 9.90 -0.27 1.85
C TRP A 16 9.60 -1.23 0.70
N PHE A 17 8.49 -1.05 -0.01
CA PHE A 17 8.15 -1.82 -1.21
C PHE A 17 9.07 -1.47 -2.39
N GLU A 18 9.39 -0.20 -2.57
CA GLU A 18 10.31 0.27 -3.60
C GLU A 18 11.72 -0.32 -3.41
N LEU A 19 12.23 -0.31 -2.18
CA LEU A 19 13.52 -0.93 -1.82
C LEU A 19 13.57 -2.46 -2.00
N ARG A 20 12.41 -3.13 -2.02
CA ARG A 20 12.28 -4.58 -2.26
C ARG A 20 12.22 -4.94 -3.74
N GLY A 21 12.31 -3.96 -4.64
CA GLY A 21 12.23 -4.17 -6.10
C GLY A 21 10.79 -4.38 -6.61
N VAL A 22 9.78 -4.08 -5.79
CA VAL A 22 8.36 -4.17 -6.18
C VAL A 22 7.95 -2.98 -7.06
N TYR A 23 8.70 -1.89 -7.02
CA TYR A 23 8.53 -0.73 -7.90
C TYR A 23 9.90 -0.25 -8.40
N VAL A 24 10.08 -0.14 -9.71
CA VAL A 24 11.24 0.50 -10.34
C VAL A 24 10.69 1.58 -11.27
N PRO A 25 10.89 2.87 -10.98
CA PRO A 25 10.48 3.93 -11.88
C PRO A 25 11.47 4.04 -13.06
N GLY A 26 11.09 3.49 -14.22
CA GLY A 26 11.85 3.62 -15.48
C GLY A 26 11.53 2.52 -16.50
N GLU A 27 11.17 2.95 -17.72
CA GLU A 27 10.85 2.17 -18.94
C GLU A 27 10.06 0.85 -18.78
N ASP A 28 8.74 0.94 -19.00
CA ASP A 28 7.80 -0.16 -19.25
C ASP A 28 8.22 -1.03 -20.46
N LYS A 29 9.21 -1.91 -20.31
CA LYS A 29 9.57 -2.94 -21.30
C LYS A 29 9.77 -4.35 -20.70
N GLN A 30 9.68 -4.51 -19.38
CA GLN A 30 9.76 -5.84 -18.75
C GLN A 30 8.38 -6.35 -18.34
N SER A 31 8.18 -7.65 -18.50
CA SER A 31 6.96 -8.36 -18.07
C SER A 31 6.65 -8.00 -16.63
N VAL A 32 5.44 -7.46 -16.41
CA VAL A 32 4.91 -7.17 -15.09
C VAL A 32 5.17 -8.37 -14.17
N ASP A 33 5.98 -8.17 -13.12
CA ASP A 33 6.26 -9.21 -12.15
C ASP A 33 4.95 -9.57 -11.43
N PRO A 34 4.44 -10.80 -11.55
CA PRO A 34 3.18 -11.20 -10.93
C PRO A 34 3.18 -10.96 -9.41
N TRP A 35 4.34 -11.06 -8.76
CA TRP A 35 4.50 -10.85 -7.33
C TRP A 35 4.20 -9.40 -6.92
N ARG A 36 4.47 -8.44 -7.81
CA ARG A 36 4.12 -7.03 -7.61
C ARG A 36 2.61 -6.84 -7.60
N ASP A 37 1.92 -7.38 -8.59
CA ASP A 37 0.48 -7.20 -8.74
C ASP A 37 -0.30 -7.93 -7.63
N PHE A 38 0.14 -9.13 -7.24
CA PHE A 38 -0.41 -9.84 -6.09
C PHE A 38 -0.16 -9.10 -4.77
N GLY A 39 1.02 -8.50 -4.60
CA GLY A 39 1.34 -7.67 -3.43
C GLY A 39 0.40 -6.48 -3.30
N TRP A 40 0.21 -5.74 -4.39
CA TRP A 40 -0.72 -4.61 -4.43
C TRP A 40 -2.18 -5.03 -4.25
N LEU A 41 -2.57 -6.17 -4.82
CA LEU A 41 -3.91 -6.73 -4.65
C LEU A 41 -4.19 -6.99 -3.17
N ILE A 42 -3.27 -7.63 -2.44
CA ILE A 42 -3.42 -7.92 -1.01
C ILE A 42 -3.48 -6.62 -0.18
N VAL A 43 -2.64 -5.64 -0.47
CA VAL A 43 -2.66 -4.34 0.23
C VAL A 43 -4.00 -3.64 0.05
N ALA A 44 -4.49 -3.55 -1.20
CA ALA A 44 -5.80 -2.97 -1.50
C ALA A 44 -6.94 -3.75 -0.82
N TRP A 45 -6.84 -5.08 -0.78
CA TRP A 45 -7.83 -5.94 -0.14
C TRP A 45 -7.89 -5.71 1.37
N LEU A 46 -6.74 -5.67 2.05
CA LEU A 46 -6.66 -5.41 3.49
C LEU A 46 -7.10 -3.98 3.84
N ALA A 47 -6.76 -2.99 3.01
CA ALA A 47 -7.22 -1.61 3.19
C ALA A 47 -8.74 -1.50 3.04
N GLY A 48 -9.30 -2.13 1.99
CA GLY A 48 -10.75 -2.19 1.77
C GLY A 48 -11.48 -2.89 2.90
N LEU A 49 -10.98 -4.05 3.35
CA LEU A 49 -11.54 -4.78 4.48
C LEU A 49 -11.50 -3.95 5.77
N GLY A 50 -10.37 -3.31 6.07
CA GLY A 50 -10.22 -2.45 7.24
C GLY A 50 -11.19 -1.27 7.22
N MET A 51 -11.32 -0.59 6.07
CA MET A 51 -12.28 0.49 5.89
C MET A 51 -13.72 0.01 6.03
N PHE A 52 -14.05 -1.17 5.48
CA PHE A 52 -15.37 -1.78 5.61
C PHE A 52 -15.71 -2.05 7.08
N ILE A 53 -14.80 -2.66 7.84
CA ILE A 53 -15.01 -2.92 9.27
C ILE A 53 -15.19 -1.62 10.04
N LEU A 54 -14.33 -0.62 9.82
CA LEU A 54 -14.43 0.68 10.48
C LEU A 54 -15.75 1.39 10.16
N PHE A 55 -16.20 1.31 8.90
CA PHE A 55 -17.47 1.89 8.49
C PHE A 55 -18.64 1.29 9.28
N PHE A 56 -18.74 -0.03 9.36
CA PHE A 56 -19.79 -0.69 10.15
C PHE A 56 -19.64 -0.48 11.66
N ALA A 57 -18.41 -0.42 12.17
CA ALA A 57 -18.16 -0.15 13.58
C ALA A 57 -18.58 1.26 14.01
N LEU A 58 -18.50 2.25 13.10
CA LEU A 58 -18.85 3.64 13.35
C LEU A 58 -20.28 4.01 12.92
N ALA A 59 -20.95 3.16 12.15
CA ALA A 59 -22.33 3.37 11.68
C ALA A 59 -23.41 3.07 12.74
N VAL A 60 -23.05 3.21 14.03
CA VAL A 60 -23.94 3.06 15.20
C VAL A 60 -24.64 4.37 15.53
#